data_AF-A0A8S4R1Z5-F1
#
_entry.id   AF-A0A8S4R1Z5-F1
#
_cell.length_a   1.000
_cell.length_b   1.000
_cell.length_c   1.000
_cell.angle_alpha   90.00
_cell.angle_beta   90.00
_cell.angle_gamma   90.00
#
_symmetry.space_group_name_H-M   'P 1'
#
loop_
_entity.id
_entity.type
_entity.pdbx_description
1 polymer ?
#
loop_
_entity_poly.entity_id
_entity_poly.type
_entity_poly.pdbx_seq_one_letter_code
_entity_poly.pdbx_strand_id
1 'polypeptide(L)'
;LRPPVVNLAGAMSPALDDTVALNARLNPSTSTWMKISDSAMPLEEQPAKVSEAFRLFLQGEGYGKPLSTHIKNTHTHIHTANYT
;
A
#
# COMPACT_ATOMS: atom_id res chain seq x y z
N LEU A 1 4.41 2.72 17.15
CA LEU A 1 5.57 2.11 16.47
C LEU A 1 6.55 3.24 16.14
N ARG A 2 7.87 3.02 16.28
CA ARG A 2 8.91 4.00 15.88
C ARG A 2 9.34 3.93 14.41
N PRO A 3 9.43 2.75 13.76
CA PRO A 3 9.76 2.73 12.32
C PRO A 3 8.56 3.17 11.48
N PRO A 4 8.79 3.63 10.24
CA PRO A 4 7.75 3.80 9.24
C PRO A 4 6.96 2.51 9.01
N VAL A 5 5.65 2.63 8.80
CA VAL A 5 4.73 1.49 8.66
C VAL A 5 3.97 1.59 7.34
N VAL A 6 3.89 0.47 6.61
CA VAL A 6 2.91 0.28 5.55
C VAL A 6 1.88 -0.77 6.01
N ASN A 7 0.62 -0.36 6.11
CA ASN A 7 -0.50 -1.21 6.46
C ASN A 7 -1.27 -1.56 5.18
N LEU A 8 -1.13 -2.81 4.71
CA LEU A 8 -1.68 -3.27 3.44
C LEU A 8 -2.88 -4.21 3.69
N ALA A 9 -3.97 -3.98 2.97
CA ALA A 9 -5.15 -4.84 3.02
C ALA A 9 -5.70 -5.14 1.63
N GLY A 10 -6.24 -6.34 1.45
CA GLY A 10 -7.02 -6.68 0.25
C GLY A 10 -8.39 -6.03 0.28
N ALA A 11 -8.86 -5.50 -0.85
CA ALA A 11 -10.15 -4.82 -0.95
C ALA A 11 -11.36 -5.74 -0.63
N MET A 12 -11.20 -7.06 -0.73
CA MET A 12 -12.21 -8.07 -0.41
C MET A 12 -11.87 -8.85 0.86
N SER A 13 -10.84 -8.41 1.61
CA SER A 13 -10.42 -9.09 2.84
C SER A 13 -11.48 -8.89 3.93
N PRO A 14 -11.85 -9.94 4.69
CA PRO A 14 -12.76 -9.79 5.83
C PRO A 14 -12.18 -8.89 6.94
N ALA A 15 -10.86 -8.69 6.96
CA ALA A 15 -10.17 -7.84 7.92
C ALA A 15 -10.01 -6.38 7.45
N LEU A 16 -10.61 -5.97 6.33
CA LEU A 16 -10.40 -4.64 5.75
C LEU A 16 -10.68 -3.52 6.76
N ASP A 17 -11.84 -3.55 7.42
CA ASP A 17 -12.25 -2.52 8.38
C ASP A 17 -11.33 -2.48 9.61
N ASP A 18 -10.85 -3.63 10.06
CA ASP A 18 -9.87 -3.71 11.14
C ASP A 18 -8.55 -3.03 10.76
N THR A 19 -8.12 -3.15 9.49
CA THR A 19 -6.92 -2.45 9.02
C THR A 19 -7.10 -0.93 8.95
N VAL A 20 -8.32 -0.45 8.65
CA VAL A 20 -8.65 0.99 8.69
C VAL A 20 -8.60 1.49 10.13
N ALA A 21 -9.23 0.76 11.05
CA ALA A 21 -9.22 1.09 12.48
C ALA A 21 -7.81 1.05 13.08
N LEU A 22 -6.97 0.11 12.63
CA LEU A 22 -5.55 0.06 12.98
C LEU A 22 -4.82 1.31 12.48
N ASN A 23 -5.02 1.70 11.22
CA ASN A 23 -4.36 2.87 10.64
C ASN A 23 -4.73 4.16 11.37
N ALA A 24 -5.98 4.31 11.79
CA ALA A 24 -6.44 5.46 12.57
C ALA A 24 -5.74 5.60 13.95
N ARG A 25 -5.09 4.54 14.44
CA ARG A 25 -4.31 4.53 15.69
C ARG A 25 -2.80 4.68 15.45
N LEU A 26 -2.34 4.66 14.19
CA LEU A 26 -0.94 4.86 13.84
C LEU A 26 -0.63 6.36 13.70
N ASN A 27 0.66 6.70 13.73
CA ASN A 27 1.08 8.09 13.53
C ASN A 27 0.97 8.43 12.03
N PRO A 28 0.12 9.39 11.63
CA PRO A 28 -0.08 9.73 10.22
C PRO A 28 1.17 10.26 9.52
N SER A 29 2.17 10.78 10.26
CA SER A 29 3.42 11.26 9.66
C SER A 29 4.40 10.14 9.29
N THR A 30 4.17 8.91 9.74
CA THR A 30 5.09 7.77 9.56
C THR A 30 4.36 6.50 9.15
N SER A 31 3.12 6.60 8.69
CA SER A 31 2.31 5.42 8.40
C SER A 31 1.47 5.65 7.15
N THR A 32 1.45 4.65 6.28
CA THR A 32 0.69 4.65 5.04
C THR A 32 -0.23 3.44 5.02
N TRP A 33 -1.50 3.65 4.68
CA TRP A 33 -2.44 2.57 4.43
C TRP A 33 -2.70 2.44 2.94
N MET A 34 -2.66 1.21 2.42
CA MET A 34 -2.99 0.95 1.02
C MET A 34 -3.93 -0.23 0.89
N LYS A 35 -4.90 -0.08 -0.01
CA LYS A 35 -5.89 -1.10 -0.33
C LYS A 35 -5.58 -1.71 -1.69
N ILE A 36 -5.37 -3.02 -1.74
CA ILE A 36 -5.07 -3.77 -2.96
C ILE A 36 -6.38 -4.27 -3.58
N SER A 37 -6.76 -3.65 -4.69
CA SER A 37 -7.95 -4.02 -5.47
C SER A 37 -7.88 -5.47 -5.97
N ASP A 38 -9.05 -6.11 -6.08
CA ASP A 38 -9.22 -7.47 -6.61
C ASP A 38 -8.45 -8.54 -5.82
N SER A 39 -8.37 -8.37 -4.49
CA SER A 39 -7.82 -9.41 -3.60
C SER A 39 -8.50 -9.45 -2.24
N ALA A 40 -8.65 -10.66 -1.69
CA ALA A 40 -8.83 -10.93 -0.26
C ALA A 40 -7.49 -11.27 0.41
N MET A 41 -6.60 -11.96 -0.31
CA MET A 41 -5.25 -12.35 0.11
C MET A 41 -4.22 -11.76 -0.88
N PRO A 42 -3.75 -10.51 -0.65
CA PRO A 42 -3.00 -9.75 -1.66
C PRO A 42 -1.67 -10.38 -2.08
N LEU A 43 -1.01 -11.13 -1.20
CA LEU A 43 0.30 -11.72 -1.47
C LEU A 43 0.21 -12.88 -2.48
N GLU A 44 -0.90 -13.60 -2.47
CA GLU A 44 -1.15 -14.77 -3.29
C GLU A 44 -1.89 -14.39 -4.58
N GLU A 45 -2.85 -13.47 -4.48
CA GLU A 45 -3.72 -13.10 -5.59
C GLU A 45 -3.15 -11.96 -6.43
N GLN A 46 -2.43 -11.00 -5.81
CA GLN A 46 -1.94 -9.79 -6.47
C GLN A 46 -0.48 -9.43 -6.10
N PRO A 47 0.47 -10.40 -6.14
CA PRO A 47 1.86 -10.16 -5.72
C PRO A 47 2.55 -9.03 -6.49
N ALA A 48 2.18 -8.80 -7.76
CA ALA A 48 2.72 -7.70 -8.57
C ALA A 48 2.28 -6.32 -8.03
N LYS A 49 0.99 -6.16 -7.66
CA LYS A 49 0.47 -4.92 -7.06
C LYS A 49 1.07 -4.68 -5.68
N VAL A 50 1.25 -5.74 -4.88
CA VAL A 50 1.94 -5.64 -3.58
C VAL A 50 3.41 -5.24 -3.75
N SER A 51 4.12 -5.82 -4.72
CA SER A 51 5.51 -5.47 -5.02
C SER A 51 5.65 -4.00 -5.43
N GLU A 52 4.72 -3.50 -6.25
CA GLU A 52 4.68 -2.09 -6.64
C GLU A 52 4.39 -1.18 -5.44
N ALA A 53 3.38 -1.51 -4.63
CA ALA A 53 3.04 -0.79 -3.42
C ALA A 53 4.22 -0.72 -2.43
N PHE A 54 4.91 -1.83 -2.21
CA PHE A 54 6.09 -1.90 -1.35
C PHE A 54 7.25 -1.06 -1.89
N ARG A 55 7.50 -1.11 -3.19
CA ARG A 55 8.53 -0.27 -3.84
C ARG A 55 8.20 1.22 -3.70
N LEU A 56 6.94 1.62 -3.88
CA LEU A 56 6.51 3.01 -3.72
C LEU A 56 6.65 3.48 -2.27
N PHE A 57 6.33 2.62 -1.30
CA PHE A 57 6.57 2.89 0.12
C PHE A 57 8.06 3.15 0.39
N LEU A 58 8.95 2.27 -0.09
CA LEU A 58 10.39 2.45 0.04
C LEU A 58 10.89 3.75 -0.60
N GLN A 59 10.35 4.14 -1.77
CA GLN A 59 10.68 5.41 -2.41
C GLN A 59 10.25 6.62 -1.56
N GLY A 60 9.09 6.55 -0.90
CA GLY A 60 8.62 7.57 0.05
C GLY A 60 9.55 7.72 1.25
N GLU A 61 10.16 6.61 1.70
CA GLU A 61 11.16 6.58 2.78
C GLU A 61 12.58 6.96 2.32
N GLY A 62 12.77 7.33 1.05
CA GLY A 62 14.06 7.73 0.49
C GLY A 62 14.94 6.59 -0.01
N TYR A 63 14.40 5.38 -0.15
CA TYR A 63 15.10 4.20 -0.66
C TYR A 63 14.75 3.88 -2.12
N GLY A 64 15.72 3.35 -2.86
CA GLY A 64 15.54 2.89 -4.25
C GLY A 64 15.69 3.98 -5.31
N LYS A 65 15.79 3.57 -6.59
CA LYS A 65 15.89 4.50 -7.72
C LYS A 65 14.49 4.99 -8.12
N PRO A 66 14.32 6.27 -8.50
CA PRO A 66 13.11 6.74 -9.17
C PRO A 66 12.85 5.92 -10.43
N LEU A 67 11.58 5.66 -10.75
CA LEU A 67 11.24 5.04 -12.03
C LEU A 67 11.63 6.01 -13.15
N SER A 68 12.53 5.57 -14.05
CA SER A 68 12.67 6.21 -15.35
C SER A 68 11.37 5.94 -16.11
N THR A 69 10.65 6.98 -16.52
CA THR A 69 9.33 6.92 -17.14
C THR A 69 9.41 6.29 -18.54
N HIS A 70 9.55 4.96 -18.61
CA HIS A 70 9.12 4.21 -19.78
C HIS A 70 7.69 3.74 -19.53
N ILE A 71 6.73 4.53 -20.01
CA ILE A 71 5.30 4.30 -19.85
C ILE A 71 4.95 2.92 -20.40
N LYS A 72 4.64 1.97 -19.52
CA LYS A 72 3.83 0.80 -19.87
C LYS A 72 2.42 1.09 -19.40
N ASN A 73 1.49 1.21 -20.34
CA ASN A 73 0.06 1.31 -20.10
C ASN A 73 -0.44 0.03 -19.42
N THR A 74 -0.35 -0.06 -18.11
CA THR A 74 -1.07 -1.05 -17.31
C THR A 74 -1.89 -0.28 -16.28
N HIS A 75 -3.22 -0.37 -16.39
CA HIS A 75 -4.18 0.19 -15.43
C HIS A 75 -4.01 -0.51 -14.06
N THR A 76 -3.02 -0.09 -13.25
CA THR A 76 -2.90 -0.48 -11.84
C THR A 76 -3.58 0.58 -10.98
N HIS A 77 -4.86 0.37 -10.70
CA HIS A 77 -5.65 1.24 -9.83
C HIS A 77 -5.30 0.97 -8.35
N ILE A 78 -4.18 1.54 -7.88
CA ILE A 78 -3.81 1.58 -6.46
C ILE A 78 -4.41 2.86 -5.88
N HIS A 79 -5.45 2.73 -5.06
CA HIS A 79 -5.99 3.87 -4.31
C HIS A 79 -5.16 4.08 -3.04
N THR A 80 -4.30 5.10 -3.06
CA THR A 80 -3.76 5.69 -1.83
C THR A 80 -4.84 6.56 -1.20
N ALA A 81 -5.20 6.31 0.05
CA ALA A 81 -6.12 7.16 0.77
C ALA A 81 -5.43 7.71 2.01
N ASN A 82 -5.28 9.04 2.05
CA ASN A 82 -4.87 9.77 3.24
C ASN A 82 -6.11 9.95 4.11
N TYR A 83 -6.46 8.93 4.89
CA TYR A 83 -7.43 9.12 5.97
C TYR A 83 -6.65 9.54 7.22
N THR A 84 -6.70 10.85 7.51
CA THR A 84 -6.40 11.43 8.83
C THR A 84 -7.45 11.01 9.84
#